data_AF-A0A6M0CR65-F1
#
_entry.id   AF-A0A6M0CR65-F1
#
_cell.length_a   1.000
_cell.length_b   1.000
_cell.length_c   1.000
_cell.angle_alpha   90.00
_cell.angle_beta   90.00
_cell.angle_gamma   90.00
#
_symmetry.space_group_name_H-M   'P 1'
#
loop_
_entity.id
_entity.type
_entity.pdbx_description
1 polymer ?
#
loop_
_entity_poly.entity_id
_entity_poly.type
_entity_poly.pdbx_seq_one_letter_code
_entity_poly.pdbx_strand_id
1 'polypeptide(L)'
;MNDHPFDQTVLPQLDVSDYPALKGAMHYGLRSLRPGCYVYVFYFRDARMWTQHYQVTEDARFAALWWSELDNDSDTPGQHARMDTAGATAYLPAPEDDVADTVWLLASDTLLSHCTLWKIELDSQALRSHLATAVKPSGGHGQAHALPSSMLKDQVFELSTHPSLSRIREQAKQWSMFAPSHPLHWSEHQHVPIQGVKVDAAMRAALMARTDIQPLAVVLHDPVGVTSELNNVVTRAVQERTRFTAENAHRLTSAQLISGYFEHNHSVENTDTLTRQQALVNWAQLQQFRSGYAARLAAFDAPIERAVEDINAWLNHSSYLALAINTYDLGVPANGKDFEETVFHCIGALVHTESGRQLLEQMVDMPPDRSLYWQALAQGNANITDRLMKTSSLIKSTFDVLDKYLEEHAATSATNALIGLLQSLPAANKADVLVRRLRHVLELRFNATLIAHELDAAQYLRYAREFEGQQVLGPELIKRWGLDVDTTVHPTTGDVRMKFYEWVKVDETDYRVLDTAGRQKTALPSNA
;
A
#
# COMPACT_ATOMS: atom_id res chain seq x y z
N MET A 1 -8.33 6.94 11.54
CA MET A 1 -7.51 8.13 11.90
C MET A 1 -8.35 9.38 11.71
N ASN A 2 -8.11 10.46 12.47
CA ASN A 2 -8.79 11.75 12.36
C ASN A 2 -7.79 12.90 12.61
N ASP A 3 -8.17 14.12 12.25
CA ASP A 3 -7.37 15.35 12.50
C ASP A 3 -7.42 15.82 13.97
N HIS A 4 -8.25 15.19 14.80
CA HIS A 4 -8.45 15.56 16.19
C HIS A 4 -8.15 14.38 17.12
N PRO A 5 -7.50 14.63 18.27
CA PRO A 5 -7.24 13.60 19.26
C PRO A 5 -8.53 12.90 19.70
N PHE A 6 -8.42 11.59 19.90
CA PHE A 6 -9.46 10.82 20.56
C PHE A 6 -9.64 11.28 22.02
N ASP A 7 -10.88 11.55 22.42
CA ASP A 7 -11.23 11.89 23.80
C ASP A 7 -11.84 10.69 24.52
N GLN A 8 -11.04 10.03 25.35
CA GLN A 8 -11.46 8.87 26.13
C GLN A 8 -12.53 9.22 27.18
N THR A 9 -12.71 10.49 27.55
CA THR A 9 -13.77 10.89 28.48
C THR A 9 -15.14 10.85 27.82
N VAL A 10 -15.21 11.06 26.49
CA VAL A 10 -16.44 11.01 25.70
C VAL A 10 -16.80 9.57 25.32
N LEU A 11 -15.79 8.72 25.10
CA LEU A 11 -15.94 7.34 24.68
C LEU A 11 -15.12 6.38 25.57
N PRO A 12 -15.44 6.27 26.87
CA PRO A 12 -14.64 5.49 27.84
C PRO A 12 -14.57 3.98 27.56
N GLN A 13 -15.50 3.46 26.76
CA GLN A 13 -15.61 2.07 26.35
C GLN A 13 -14.65 1.68 25.21
N LEU A 14 -13.95 2.64 24.61
CA LEU A 14 -12.96 2.37 23.57
C LEU A 14 -11.56 2.28 24.17
N ASP A 15 -10.87 1.21 23.81
CA ASP A 15 -9.48 0.99 24.16
C ASP A 15 -8.59 1.06 22.91
N VAL A 16 -7.51 1.84 23.00
CA VAL A 16 -6.47 1.95 21.98
C VAL A 16 -5.08 1.84 22.62
N SER A 17 -5.00 1.34 23.86
CA SER A 17 -3.77 1.28 24.65
C SER A 17 -2.69 0.41 23.99
N ASP A 18 -3.09 -0.60 23.22
CA ASP A 18 -2.17 -1.45 22.46
C ASP A 18 -1.69 -0.84 21.14
N TYR A 19 -2.21 0.32 20.75
CA TYR A 19 -1.83 0.99 19.51
C TYR A 19 -0.61 1.89 19.74
N PRO A 20 0.35 1.94 18.79
CA PRO A 20 1.53 2.79 18.95
C PRO A 20 1.15 4.28 18.97
N ALA A 21 1.83 5.09 19.78
CA ALA A 21 1.60 6.53 19.74
C ALA A 21 2.03 7.12 18.39
N LEU A 22 1.12 7.85 17.73
CA LEU A 22 1.41 8.57 16.49
C LEU A 22 2.15 9.88 16.79
N LYS A 23 3.19 10.17 16.02
CA LYS A 23 4.00 11.39 16.01
C LYS A 23 3.58 12.37 14.91
N GLY A 24 2.87 11.89 13.89
CA GLY A 24 2.27 12.70 12.86
C GLY A 24 1.21 13.67 13.40
N ALA A 25 0.63 14.45 12.49
CA ALA A 25 -0.50 15.33 12.82
C ALA A 25 -1.84 14.58 12.94
N MET A 26 -1.83 13.26 12.66
CA MET A 26 -3.01 12.41 12.68
C MET A 26 -3.15 11.72 14.05
N HIS A 27 -4.39 11.46 14.43
CA HIS A 27 -4.73 10.76 15.67
C HIS A 27 -5.60 9.53 15.36
N TYR A 28 -5.60 8.55 16.27
CA TYR A 28 -6.59 7.47 16.20
C TYR A 28 -8.00 8.03 16.38
N GLY A 29 -8.94 7.44 15.67
CA GLY A 29 -10.31 7.93 15.65
C GLY A 29 -11.23 7.00 14.87
N LEU A 30 -12.51 7.06 15.21
CA LEU A 30 -13.56 6.26 14.61
C LEU A 30 -13.83 6.69 13.17
N ARG A 31 -14.00 5.70 12.30
CA ARG A 31 -14.35 5.87 10.90
C ARG A 31 -15.34 4.80 10.47
N SER A 32 -16.05 5.03 9.37
CA SER A 32 -16.80 3.96 8.69
C SER A 32 -15.83 2.90 8.14
N LEU A 33 -16.27 1.64 8.11
CA LEU A 33 -15.50 0.57 7.48
C LEU A 33 -15.23 0.87 6.00
N ARG A 34 -14.06 0.45 5.53
CA ARG A 34 -13.57 0.68 4.17
C ARG A 34 -14.35 -0.18 3.17
N PRO A 35 -14.78 0.36 2.02
CA PRO A 35 -15.39 -0.46 0.98
C PRO A 35 -14.44 -1.52 0.45
N GLY A 36 -15.01 -2.63 0.01
CA GLY A 36 -14.26 -3.81 -0.40
C GLY A 36 -13.82 -4.70 0.76
N CYS A 37 -13.68 -4.18 1.99
CA CYS A 37 -13.38 -4.97 3.17
C CYS A 37 -14.50 -5.99 3.45
N TYR A 38 -14.11 -7.17 3.93
CA TYR A 38 -15.02 -8.20 4.41
C TYR A 38 -15.27 -8.04 5.91
N VAL A 39 -16.52 -8.27 6.32
CA VAL A 39 -16.93 -8.27 7.73
C VAL A 39 -17.52 -9.63 8.04
N TYR A 40 -16.96 -10.28 9.05
CA TYR A 40 -17.39 -11.57 9.55
C TYR A 40 -18.15 -11.37 10.85
N VAL A 41 -19.36 -11.91 10.91
CA VAL A 41 -20.17 -12.08 12.13
C VAL A 41 -20.17 -13.55 12.45
N PHE A 42 -19.66 -13.91 13.62
CA PHE A 42 -19.66 -15.29 14.06
C PHE A 42 -20.18 -15.45 15.47
N TYR A 43 -20.75 -16.63 15.73
CA TYR A 43 -21.32 -17.00 17.01
C TYR A 43 -21.13 -18.50 17.24
N PHE A 44 -21.26 -18.93 18.49
CA PHE A 44 -21.09 -20.33 18.86
C PHE A 44 -22.44 -20.96 19.19
N ARG A 45 -22.73 -22.08 18.56
CA ARG A 45 -23.88 -22.93 18.85
C ARG A 45 -23.43 -24.38 18.91
N ASP A 46 -23.77 -25.07 19.99
CA ASP A 46 -23.37 -26.47 20.22
C ASP A 46 -21.85 -26.68 20.10
N ALA A 47 -21.07 -25.73 20.65
CA ALA A 47 -19.61 -25.68 20.60
C ALA A 47 -19.00 -25.58 19.19
N ARG A 48 -19.80 -25.25 18.18
CA ARG A 48 -19.34 -25.01 16.80
C ARG A 48 -19.52 -23.54 16.43
N MET A 49 -18.53 -23.00 15.71
CA MET A 49 -18.63 -21.66 15.17
C MET A 49 -19.52 -21.64 13.92
N TRP A 50 -20.47 -20.71 13.90
CA TRP A 50 -21.27 -20.38 12.73
C TRP A 50 -20.85 -19.00 12.23
N THR A 51 -20.79 -18.83 10.92
CA THR A 51 -20.27 -17.62 10.28
C THR A 51 -21.24 -17.06 9.27
N GLN A 52 -21.49 -15.75 9.35
CA GLN A 52 -22.05 -14.94 8.29
C GLN A 52 -21.00 -13.92 7.89
N HIS A 53 -20.85 -13.64 6.60
CA HIS A 53 -19.86 -12.69 6.15
C HIS A 53 -20.45 -11.80 5.05
N TYR A 54 -19.97 -10.58 5.03
CA TYR A 54 -20.49 -9.47 4.25
C TYR A 54 -19.31 -8.78 3.58
N GLN A 55 -19.56 -8.14 2.44
CA GLN A 55 -18.63 -7.18 1.89
C GLN A 55 -19.19 -5.77 2.05
N VAL A 56 -18.34 -4.83 2.42
CA VAL A 56 -18.71 -3.42 2.55
C VAL A 56 -18.80 -2.79 1.16
N THR A 57 -19.94 -2.19 0.84
CA THR A 57 -20.18 -1.50 -0.43
C THR A 57 -19.60 -0.08 -0.41
N GLU A 58 -19.47 0.53 -1.60
CA GLU A 58 -19.01 1.92 -1.78
C GLU A 58 -19.80 2.99 -0.99
N ASP A 59 -21.06 2.72 -0.66
CA ASP A 59 -21.93 3.60 0.13
C ASP A 59 -22.02 3.20 1.61
N ALA A 60 -21.06 2.40 2.10
CA ALA A 60 -20.93 1.93 3.46
C ALA A 60 -22.12 1.09 3.95
N ARG A 61 -22.63 0.21 3.09
CA ARG A 61 -23.61 -0.83 3.45
C ARG A 61 -22.96 -2.21 3.46
N PHE A 62 -23.66 -3.16 4.04
CA PHE A 62 -23.23 -4.55 4.13
C PHE A 62 -24.02 -5.39 3.14
N ALA A 63 -23.32 -5.87 2.12
CA ALA A 63 -23.88 -6.81 1.17
C ALA A 63 -23.53 -8.23 1.60
N ALA A 64 -24.55 -9.06 1.82
CA ALA A 64 -24.36 -10.43 2.26
C ALA A 64 -23.70 -11.27 1.17
N LEU A 65 -22.78 -12.15 1.58
CA LEU A 65 -22.20 -13.19 0.74
C LEU A 65 -22.84 -14.52 1.12
N TRP A 66 -23.74 -14.99 0.26
CA TRP A 66 -24.43 -16.27 0.45
C TRP A 66 -23.63 -17.38 -0.19
N TRP A 67 -23.08 -18.28 0.63
CA TRP A 67 -22.36 -19.45 0.13
C TRP A 67 -23.25 -20.28 -0.79
N SER A 68 -22.67 -20.66 -1.92
CA SER A 68 -23.22 -21.67 -2.82
C SER A 68 -22.69 -23.05 -2.45
N GLU A 69 -23.25 -24.12 -3.02
CA GLU A 69 -22.71 -25.47 -2.83
C GLU A 69 -21.24 -25.58 -3.27
N LEU A 70 -20.81 -24.78 -4.25
CA LEU A 70 -19.41 -24.73 -4.71
C LEU A 70 -18.47 -24.17 -3.65
N ASP A 71 -18.97 -23.36 -2.72
CA ASP A 71 -18.17 -22.77 -1.65
C ASP A 71 -17.89 -23.75 -0.50
N ASN A 72 -18.60 -24.88 -0.43
CA ASN A 72 -18.34 -25.91 0.59
C ASN A 72 -17.07 -26.72 0.32
N ASP A 73 -16.72 -26.88 -0.96
CA ASP A 73 -15.52 -27.60 -1.41
C ASP A 73 -14.39 -26.64 -1.82
N SER A 74 -14.63 -25.32 -1.76
CA SER A 74 -13.63 -24.28 -2.03
C SER A 74 -12.72 -24.06 -0.83
N ASP A 75 -11.44 -23.80 -1.05
CA ASP A 75 -10.50 -23.44 0.01
C ASP A 75 -10.91 -22.14 0.73
N THR A 76 -11.59 -21.25 0.01
CA THR A 76 -12.08 -19.96 0.51
C THR A 76 -13.60 -19.84 0.34
N PRO A 77 -14.36 -20.02 1.43
CA PRO A 77 -15.82 -19.93 1.38
C PRO A 77 -16.31 -18.55 0.99
N GLY A 78 -17.22 -18.48 0.01
CA GLY A 78 -17.79 -17.24 -0.51
C GLY A 78 -17.08 -16.71 -1.75
N GLN A 79 -16.00 -17.34 -2.19
CA GLN A 79 -15.31 -16.99 -3.44
C GLN A 79 -16.21 -17.10 -4.67
N HIS A 80 -17.15 -18.04 -4.67
CA HIS A 80 -18.10 -18.23 -5.77
C HIS A 80 -19.44 -17.52 -5.53
N ALA A 81 -19.65 -16.97 -4.34
CA ALA A 81 -20.84 -16.23 -4.01
C ALA A 81 -20.89 -14.91 -4.78
N ARG A 82 -22.08 -14.57 -5.32
CA ARG A 82 -22.33 -13.22 -5.81
C ARG A 82 -22.76 -12.35 -4.65
N MET A 83 -22.09 -11.21 -4.51
CA MET A 83 -22.48 -10.19 -3.54
C MET A 83 -23.92 -9.72 -3.78
N ASP A 84 -24.76 -9.78 -2.74
CA ASP A 84 -26.12 -9.26 -2.79
C ASP A 84 -26.15 -7.73 -2.59
N THR A 85 -25.70 -7.00 -3.60
CA THR A 85 -25.68 -5.52 -3.59
C THR A 85 -27.09 -4.92 -3.57
N ALA A 86 -28.07 -5.61 -4.15
CA ALA A 86 -29.46 -5.14 -4.17
C ALA A 86 -30.11 -5.26 -2.78
N GLY A 87 -29.77 -6.31 -2.03
CA GLY A 87 -30.17 -6.53 -0.65
C GLY A 87 -29.30 -5.85 0.40
N ALA A 88 -28.30 -5.04 0.01
CA ALA A 88 -27.34 -4.46 0.95
C ALA A 88 -27.99 -3.55 2.01
N THR A 89 -27.71 -3.84 3.28
CA THR A 89 -28.32 -3.17 4.44
C THR A 89 -27.35 -2.19 5.10
N ALA A 90 -27.89 -1.16 5.74
CA ALA A 90 -27.09 -0.18 6.50
C ALA A 90 -26.56 -0.71 7.84
N TYR A 91 -26.93 -1.93 8.20
CA TYR A 91 -26.64 -2.57 9.49
C TYR A 91 -26.50 -4.08 9.30
N LEU A 92 -25.87 -4.74 10.26
CA LEU A 92 -25.74 -6.20 10.30
C LEU A 92 -26.84 -6.79 11.20
N PRO A 93 -27.61 -7.79 10.74
CA PRO A 93 -28.51 -8.53 11.61
C PRO A 93 -27.69 -9.39 12.58
N ALA A 94 -28.14 -9.48 13.83
CA ALA A 94 -27.62 -10.44 14.80
C ALA A 94 -28.58 -11.62 14.92
N PRO A 95 -28.09 -12.83 15.27
CA PRO A 95 -28.95 -13.95 15.63
C PRO A 95 -29.87 -13.60 16.81
N GLU A 96 -30.99 -14.30 16.91
CA GLU A 96 -31.89 -14.21 18.06
C GLU A 96 -31.19 -14.69 19.35
N ASP A 97 -31.58 -14.14 20.50
CA ASP A 97 -30.93 -14.40 21.80
C ASP A 97 -31.00 -15.89 22.21
N ASP A 98 -31.97 -16.64 21.69
CA ASP A 98 -32.12 -18.09 21.92
C ASP A 98 -31.14 -18.92 21.07
N VAL A 99 -30.65 -18.36 19.97
CA VAL A 99 -29.63 -18.97 19.10
C VAL A 99 -28.23 -18.69 19.63
N ALA A 100 -27.94 -17.42 19.95
CA ALA A 100 -26.66 -17.01 20.53
C ALA A 100 -26.79 -15.69 21.29
N ASP A 101 -26.22 -15.65 22.51
CA ASP A 101 -26.20 -14.45 23.34
C ASP A 101 -25.03 -13.50 23.03
N THR A 102 -23.98 -14.04 22.43
CA THR A 102 -22.73 -13.35 22.13
C THR A 102 -22.37 -13.57 20.67
N VAL A 103 -22.03 -12.48 20.00
CA VAL A 103 -21.51 -12.47 18.63
C VAL A 103 -20.13 -11.83 18.64
N TRP A 104 -19.31 -12.22 17.68
CA TRP A 104 -18.00 -11.65 17.46
C TRP A 104 -17.96 -11.08 16.05
N LEU A 105 -17.38 -9.88 15.93
CA LEU A 105 -17.24 -9.19 14.66
C LEU A 105 -15.76 -8.99 14.34
N LEU A 106 -15.39 -9.30 13.10
CA LEU A 106 -14.02 -9.18 12.59
C LEU A 106 -14.04 -8.54 11.20
N ALA A 107 -13.10 -7.63 10.94
CA ALA A 107 -12.84 -7.10 9.59
C ALA A 107 -11.62 -7.78 8.97
N SER A 108 -11.64 -7.98 7.65
CA SER A 108 -10.55 -8.57 6.88
C SER A 108 -10.51 -7.99 5.46
N ASP A 109 -9.31 -7.73 4.94
CA ASP A 109 -9.11 -7.30 3.55
C ASP A 109 -9.07 -8.47 2.55
N THR A 110 -9.15 -9.71 3.03
CA THR A 110 -9.24 -10.91 2.20
C THR A 110 -10.38 -11.81 2.66
N LEU A 111 -10.91 -12.63 1.75
CA LEU A 111 -11.82 -13.71 2.13
C LEU A 111 -11.03 -14.77 2.92
N LEU A 112 -11.48 -15.06 4.14
CA LEU A 112 -10.81 -16.02 5.03
C LEU A 112 -11.00 -17.45 4.53
N SER A 113 -9.91 -18.21 4.43
CA SER A 113 -9.94 -19.63 4.09
C SER A 113 -10.58 -20.47 5.19
N HIS A 114 -10.97 -21.71 4.86
CA HIS A 114 -11.41 -22.67 5.87
C HIS A 114 -10.37 -22.89 6.98
N CYS A 115 -9.07 -22.91 6.63
CA CYS A 115 -7.99 -23.07 7.60
C CYS A 115 -7.95 -21.87 8.57
N THR A 116 -8.06 -20.65 8.07
CA THR A 116 -8.07 -19.46 8.92
C THR A 116 -9.32 -19.38 9.78
N LEU A 117 -10.50 -19.66 9.23
CA LEU A 117 -11.74 -19.73 10.01
C LEU A 117 -11.65 -20.77 11.14
N TRP A 118 -11.02 -21.92 10.88
CA TRP A 118 -10.76 -22.94 11.90
C TRP A 118 -9.80 -22.45 12.99
N LYS A 119 -8.74 -21.73 12.63
CA LYS A 119 -7.82 -21.11 13.61
C LYS A 119 -8.56 -20.09 14.48
N ILE A 120 -9.49 -19.32 13.91
CA ILE A 120 -10.34 -18.36 14.64
C ILE A 120 -11.32 -19.10 15.58
N GLU A 121 -11.95 -20.19 15.12
CA GLU A 121 -12.83 -21.04 15.96
C GLU A 121 -12.10 -21.53 17.21
N LEU A 122 -10.87 -22.05 17.01
CA LEU A 122 -9.99 -22.53 18.07
C LEU A 122 -9.28 -21.42 18.87
N ASP A 123 -9.43 -20.16 18.47
CA ASP A 123 -8.67 -19.01 19.00
C ASP A 123 -7.15 -19.25 19.02
N SER A 124 -6.65 -19.91 17.97
CA SER A 124 -5.23 -20.22 17.82
C SER A 124 -4.42 -18.92 17.77
N GLN A 125 -3.35 -18.86 18.57
CA GLN A 125 -2.52 -17.64 18.71
C GLN A 125 -3.32 -16.38 19.10
N ALA A 126 -4.47 -16.58 19.75
CA ALA A 126 -5.35 -15.50 20.18
C ALA A 126 -5.94 -14.65 19.03
N LEU A 127 -6.03 -15.23 17.81
CA LEU A 127 -6.57 -14.54 16.63
C LEU A 127 -7.99 -13.99 16.87
N ARG A 128 -8.88 -14.78 17.48
CA ARG A 128 -10.25 -14.35 17.72
C ARG A 128 -10.29 -13.33 18.85
N SER A 129 -9.65 -13.64 19.98
CA SER A 129 -9.73 -12.79 21.17
C SER A 129 -9.08 -11.42 21.01
N HIS A 130 -8.12 -11.25 20.09
CA HIS A 130 -7.49 -9.96 19.81
C HIS A 130 -8.10 -9.24 18.61
N LEU A 131 -8.39 -9.94 17.50
CA LEU A 131 -8.84 -9.24 16.29
C LEU A 131 -10.36 -9.01 16.25
N ALA A 132 -11.15 -9.82 16.95
CA ALA A 132 -12.60 -9.73 16.90
C ALA A 132 -13.19 -9.05 18.13
N THR A 133 -14.13 -8.15 17.88
CA THR A 133 -14.89 -7.49 18.93
C THR A 133 -16.06 -8.37 19.36
N ALA A 134 -16.02 -8.85 20.60
CA ALA A 134 -17.11 -9.62 21.20
C ALA A 134 -18.19 -8.68 21.74
N VAL A 135 -19.45 -8.92 21.39
CA VAL A 135 -20.59 -8.11 21.85
C VAL A 135 -21.82 -8.98 22.07
N LYS A 136 -22.61 -8.63 23.08
CA LYS A 136 -23.96 -9.14 23.31
C LYS A 136 -24.97 -8.18 22.68
N PRO A 137 -25.65 -8.54 21.59
CA PRO A 137 -26.55 -7.62 20.88
C PRO A 137 -27.66 -7.03 21.77
N SER A 138 -28.23 -7.85 22.65
CA SER A 138 -29.25 -7.46 23.63
C SER A 138 -28.67 -6.90 24.94
N GLY A 139 -27.35 -6.96 25.14
CA GLY A 139 -26.66 -6.55 26.37
C GLY A 139 -26.44 -5.05 26.55
N GLY A 140 -26.82 -4.22 25.56
CA GLY A 140 -26.72 -2.76 25.63
C GLY A 140 -25.31 -2.20 25.38
N HIS A 141 -25.17 -0.88 25.49
CA HIS A 141 -23.99 -0.12 25.01
C HIS A 141 -22.86 0.05 26.03
N GLY A 142 -22.93 -0.56 27.21
CA GLY A 142 -21.87 -0.48 28.24
C GLY A 142 -20.71 -1.45 28.03
N GLN A 143 -20.71 -2.17 26.91
CA GLN A 143 -19.72 -3.20 26.59
C GLN A 143 -18.48 -2.57 25.94
N ALA A 144 -17.32 -3.22 26.09
CA ALA A 144 -16.10 -2.78 25.43
C ALA A 144 -16.33 -2.67 23.92
N HIS A 145 -15.89 -1.56 23.32
CA HIS A 145 -16.01 -1.29 21.89
C HIS A 145 -17.44 -1.29 21.31
N ALA A 146 -18.47 -1.18 22.16
CA ALA A 146 -19.86 -1.04 21.72
C ALA A 146 -20.41 0.33 22.11
N LEU A 147 -20.96 1.05 21.14
CA LEU A 147 -21.57 2.37 21.30
C LEU A 147 -23.07 2.28 21.03
N PRO A 148 -23.92 3.17 21.57
CA PRO A 148 -25.28 3.26 21.09
C PRO A 148 -25.30 3.80 19.64
N SER A 149 -26.11 3.20 18.76
CA SER A 149 -26.19 3.59 17.33
C SER A 149 -26.52 5.07 17.13
N SER A 150 -27.23 5.69 18.08
CA SER A 150 -27.57 7.12 18.06
C SER A 150 -26.35 8.05 18.08
N MET A 151 -25.19 7.58 18.54
CA MET A 151 -23.94 8.36 18.57
C MET A 151 -23.21 8.40 17.22
N LEU A 152 -23.59 7.56 16.25
CA LEU A 152 -22.90 7.48 14.94
C LEU A 152 -22.80 8.84 14.24
N LYS A 153 -23.86 9.65 14.29
CA LYS A 153 -23.91 10.97 13.63
C LYS A 153 -22.96 12.01 14.25
N ASP A 154 -22.61 11.84 15.52
CA ASP A 154 -21.84 12.82 16.31
C ASP A 154 -20.37 12.38 16.45
N GLN A 155 -20.11 11.06 16.44
CA GLN A 155 -18.79 10.49 16.72
C GLN A 155 -18.05 10.00 15.48
N VAL A 156 -18.75 9.72 14.37
CA VAL A 156 -18.14 9.24 13.13
C VAL A 156 -18.28 10.31 12.06
N PHE A 157 -17.14 10.88 11.65
CA PHE A 157 -17.10 12.04 10.77
C PHE A 157 -17.82 11.77 9.43
N GLU A 158 -17.58 10.61 8.84
CA GLU A 158 -18.22 10.13 7.60
C GLU A 158 -19.75 10.10 7.69
N LEU A 159 -20.28 9.72 8.85
CA LEU A 159 -21.71 9.49 9.06
C LEU A 159 -22.42 10.74 9.57
N SER A 160 -21.68 11.82 9.81
CA SER A 160 -22.21 13.06 10.35
C SER A 160 -23.09 13.83 9.36
N THR A 161 -24.01 14.62 9.90
CA THR A 161 -24.80 15.60 9.13
C THR A 161 -24.02 16.92 8.98
N HIS A 162 -22.81 16.88 8.43
CA HIS A 162 -22.02 18.09 8.20
C HIS A 162 -22.57 18.87 6.99
N PRO A 163 -22.86 20.20 7.10
CA PRO A 163 -23.31 21.04 5.99
C PRO A 163 -22.39 20.96 4.76
N SER A 164 -21.08 20.87 5.01
CA SER A 164 -20.02 20.70 4.01
C SER A 164 -20.16 19.39 3.25
N LEU A 165 -20.39 18.26 3.94
CA LEU A 165 -20.58 16.94 3.33
C LEU A 165 -21.90 16.84 2.57
N SER A 166 -22.97 17.48 3.05
CA SER A 166 -24.25 17.56 2.32
C SER A 166 -24.15 18.36 1.03
N ARG A 167 -23.40 19.48 1.00
CA ARG A 167 -23.11 20.22 -0.25
C ARG A 167 -22.20 19.43 -1.19
N ILE A 168 -21.18 18.76 -0.64
CA ILE A 168 -20.33 17.85 -1.40
C ILE A 168 -21.17 16.73 -2.01
N ARG A 169 -22.16 16.15 -1.31
CA ARG A 169 -23.06 15.11 -1.86
C ARG A 169 -23.85 15.60 -3.08
N GLU A 170 -24.35 16.84 -3.04
CA GLU A 170 -25.07 17.44 -4.17
C GLU A 170 -24.13 17.78 -5.34
N GLN A 171 -22.88 18.15 -5.03
CA GLN A 171 -21.83 18.53 -5.99
C GLN A 171 -20.90 17.38 -6.41
N ALA A 172 -20.96 16.20 -5.78
CA ALA A 172 -20.07 15.05 -6.01
C ALA A 172 -20.25 14.43 -7.39
N LYS A 173 -21.30 14.82 -8.12
CA LYS A 173 -21.41 14.55 -9.57
C LYS A 173 -20.46 15.40 -10.43
N GLN A 174 -19.82 16.43 -9.87
CA GLN A 174 -18.99 17.42 -10.57
C GLN A 174 -17.63 17.70 -9.94
N TRP A 175 -17.43 17.43 -8.65
CA TRP A 175 -16.13 17.61 -7.98
C TRP A 175 -15.27 16.35 -8.07
N SER A 176 -13.98 16.52 -8.38
CA SER A 176 -12.98 15.46 -8.21
C SER A 176 -12.92 15.10 -6.73
N MET A 177 -13.13 13.81 -6.42
CA MET A 177 -13.03 13.21 -5.08
C MET A 177 -11.65 13.38 -4.41
N PHE A 178 -10.74 14.17 -5.00
CA PHE A 178 -9.38 14.42 -4.50
C PHE A 178 -9.09 15.91 -4.25
N ALA A 179 -10.12 16.76 -4.25
CA ALA A 179 -9.94 18.19 -4.04
C ALA A 179 -9.36 18.48 -2.62
N PRO A 180 -8.36 19.36 -2.48
CA PRO A 180 -7.83 19.77 -1.17
C PRO A 180 -8.87 20.39 -0.23
N SER A 181 -10.02 20.81 -0.77
CA SER A 181 -11.17 21.31 -0.01
C SER A 181 -12.04 20.21 0.62
N HIS A 182 -11.78 18.93 0.31
CA HIS A 182 -12.49 17.82 0.93
C HIS A 182 -12.06 17.68 2.40
N PRO A 183 -12.99 17.52 3.35
CA PRO A 183 -12.63 17.44 4.76
C PRO A 183 -11.80 16.19 5.09
N LEU A 184 -11.98 15.10 4.33
CA LEU A 184 -11.13 13.89 4.41
C LEU A 184 -10.13 13.83 3.26
N HIS A 185 -9.62 14.98 2.80
CA HIS A 185 -8.68 15.01 1.68
C HIS A 185 -7.50 14.07 1.92
N TRP A 186 -7.00 13.91 3.14
CA TRP A 186 -5.89 13.02 3.47
C TRP A 186 -6.22 11.52 3.35
N SER A 187 -7.51 11.14 3.36
CA SER A 187 -7.91 9.72 3.37
C SER A 187 -7.85 9.09 1.99
N GLU A 188 -7.49 7.81 1.92
CA GLU A 188 -7.57 6.99 0.70
C GLU A 188 -9.05 6.71 0.34
N HIS A 189 -9.94 6.76 1.34
CA HIS A 189 -11.36 6.48 1.26
C HIS A 189 -12.21 7.74 1.49
N GLN A 190 -12.61 8.40 0.39
CA GLN A 190 -13.38 9.66 0.42
C GLN A 190 -14.84 9.41 -0.02
N HIS A 191 -15.59 8.67 0.79
CA HIS A 191 -16.97 8.31 0.48
C HIS A 191 -17.95 9.46 0.76
N VAL A 192 -19.10 9.41 0.09
CA VAL A 192 -20.31 10.16 0.47
C VAL A 192 -21.23 9.20 1.23
N PRO A 193 -21.08 9.06 2.56
CA PRO A 193 -21.53 7.88 3.28
C PRO A 193 -23.02 7.96 3.61
N ILE A 194 -23.70 6.86 3.94
CA ILE A 194 -25.02 6.94 4.55
C ILE A 194 -24.99 7.84 5.81
N GLN A 195 -26.07 8.57 6.10
CA GLN A 195 -26.14 9.39 7.31
C GLN A 195 -26.34 8.50 8.54
N GLY A 196 -25.59 8.72 9.62
CA GLY A 196 -25.72 7.98 10.88
C GLY A 196 -27.14 8.02 11.46
N VAL A 197 -27.86 9.14 11.29
CA VAL A 197 -29.29 9.24 11.66
C VAL A 197 -30.16 8.24 10.89
N LYS A 198 -29.88 8.04 9.60
CA LYS A 198 -30.61 7.07 8.76
C LYS A 198 -30.25 5.63 9.13
N VAL A 199 -28.99 5.38 9.49
CA VAL A 199 -28.54 4.08 10.00
C VAL A 199 -29.29 3.74 11.30
N ASP A 200 -29.26 4.63 12.29
CA ASP A 200 -29.98 4.44 13.57
C ASP A 200 -31.49 4.22 13.36
N ALA A 201 -32.12 5.03 12.51
CA ALA A 201 -33.54 4.88 12.19
C ALA A 201 -33.84 3.53 11.52
N ALA A 202 -32.98 3.08 10.59
CA ALA A 202 -33.13 1.79 9.93
C ALA A 202 -32.98 0.61 10.90
N MET A 203 -32.01 0.69 11.82
CA MET A 203 -31.81 -0.32 12.86
C MET A 203 -33.01 -0.40 13.82
N ARG A 204 -33.53 0.76 14.27
CA ARG A 204 -34.74 0.81 15.10
C ARG A 204 -35.97 0.25 14.38
N ALA A 205 -36.12 0.54 13.09
CA ALA A 205 -37.19 -0.02 12.28
C ALA A 205 -37.07 -1.55 12.15
N ALA A 206 -35.84 -2.07 12.01
CA ALA A 206 -35.57 -3.51 11.95
C ALA A 206 -35.93 -4.25 13.24
N LEU A 207 -35.77 -3.60 14.40
CA LEU A 207 -36.18 -4.12 15.70
C LEU A 207 -37.72 -4.14 15.90
N MET A 208 -38.48 -3.58 14.96
CA MET A 208 -39.95 -3.55 14.98
C MET A 208 -40.52 -3.09 16.34
N ALA A 209 -41.17 -4.00 17.08
CA ALA A 209 -41.80 -3.73 18.37
C ALA A 209 -40.89 -3.97 19.59
N ARG A 210 -39.65 -4.46 19.39
CA ARG A 210 -38.69 -4.69 20.47
C ARG A 210 -38.08 -3.36 20.91
N THR A 211 -38.66 -2.76 21.95
CA THR A 211 -38.18 -1.51 22.57
C THR A 211 -37.19 -1.76 23.71
N ASP A 212 -37.04 -3.02 24.12
CA ASP A 212 -36.11 -3.50 25.13
C ASP A 212 -34.66 -3.58 24.64
N ILE A 213 -34.45 -3.68 23.32
CA ILE A 213 -33.12 -3.71 22.70
C ILE A 213 -32.75 -2.32 22.19
N GLN A 214 -31.58 -1.83 22.61
CA GLN A 214 -30.97 -0.64 22.01
C GLN A 214 -29.99 -1.05 20.91
N PRO A 215 -30.15 -0.56 19.66
CA PRO A 215 -29.20 -0.89 18.60
C PRO A 215 -27.79 -0.37 18.89
N LEU A 216 -26.80 -1.17 18.49
CA LEU A 216 -25.39 -0.97 18.81
C LEU A 216 -24.57 -0.62 17.56
N ALA A 217 -23.65 0.32 17.71
CA ALA A 217 -22.55 0.56 16.80
C ALA A 217 -21.29 -0.10 17.39
N VAL A 218 -20.73 -1.08 16.69
CA VAL A 218 -19.57 -1.85 17.15
C VAL A 218 -18.31 -1.31 16.49
N VAL A 219 -17.27 -1.08 17.29
CA VAL A 219 -15.96 -0.64 16.84
C VAL A 219 -15.09 -1.86 16.60
N LEU A 220 -14.50 -1.96 15.41
CA LEU A 220 -13.62 -3.05 15.01
C LEU A 220 -12.18 -2.55 14.93
N HIS A 221 -11.23 -3.44 15.23
CA HIS A 221 -9.81 -3.18 15.02
C HIS A 221 -9.45 -3.44 13.55
N ASP A 222 -8.97 -2.40 12.85
CA ASP A 222 -8.54 -2.47 11.44
C ASP A 222 -7.09 -1.99 11.30
N PRO A 223 -6.10 -2.78 11.79
CA PRO A 223 -4.69 -2.38 11.76
C PRO A 223 -4.16 -2.24 10.33
N VAL A 224 -4.65 -3.06 9.39
CA VAL A 224 -4.27 -2.99 7.97
C VAL A 224 -4.75 -1.68 7.37
N GLY A 225 -6.02 -1.31 7.58
CA GLY A 225 -6.58 -0.05 7.13
C GLY A 225 -5.89 1.16 7.73
N VAL A 226 -5.49 1.10 9.02
CA VAL A 226 -4.71 2.17 9.64
C VAL A 226 -3.36 2.35 8.93
N THR A 227 -2.63 1.27 8.66
CA THR A 227 -1.35 1.35 7.95
C THR A 227 -1.49 1.78 6.49
N SER A 228 -2.56 1.35 5.80
CA SER A 228 -2.86 1.78 4.42
C SER A 228 -3.13 3.28 4.36
N GLU A 229 -3.95 3.80 5.28
CA GLU A 229 -4.24 5.22 5.37
C GLU A 229 -2.98 6.05 5.72
N LEU A 230 -2.10 5.55 6.59
CA LEU A 230 -0.81 6.21 6.87
C LEU A 230 0.09 6.24 5.63
N ASN A 231 0.14 5.16 4.85
CA ASN A 231 0.85 5.10 3.58
C ASN A 231 0.28 6.12 2.57
N ASN A 232 -1.04 6.28 2.51
CA ASN A 232 -1.68 7.31 1.69
C ASN A 232 -1.32 8.73 2.15
N VAL A 233 -1.28 8.99 3.47
CA VAL A 233 -0.83 10.28 4.03
C VAL A 233 0.58 10.63 3.57
N VAL A 234 1.52 9.66 3.64
CA VAL A 234 2.89 9.87 3.13
C VAL A 234 2.88 10.14 1.63
N THR A 235 2.15 9.33 0.87
CA THR A 235 2.07 9.44 -0.59
C THR A 235 1.57 10.83 -1.01
N ARG A 236 0.55 11.36 -0.34
CA ARG A 236 0.05 12.72 -0.59
C ARG A 236 1.08 13.79 -0.26
N ALA A 237 1.77 13.68 0.88
CA ALA A 237 2.82 14.63 1.24
C ALA A 237 3.97 14.64 0.21
N VAL A 238 4.34 13.46 -0.29
CA VAL A 238 5.33 13.31 -1.37
C VAL A 238 4.81 13.90 -2.68
N GLN A 239 3.55 13.67 -3.05
CA GLN A 239 2.93 14.26 -4.25
C GLN A 239 2.92 15.79 -4.19
N GLU A 240 2.64 16.39 -3.03
CA GLU A 240 2.69 17.84 -2.85
C GLU A 240 4.11 18.39 -3.07
N ARG A 241 5.12 17.72 -2.50
CA ARG A 241 6.53 18.04 -2.73
C ARG A 241 6.89 17.92 -4.21
N THR A 242 6.54 16.81 -4.85
CA THR A 242 6.82 16.56 -6.27
C THR A 242 6.14 17.61 -7.16
N ARG A 243 4.87 17.95 -6.90
CA ARG A 243 4.15 19.01 -7.62
C ARG A 243 4.86 20.36 -7.48
N PHE A 244 5.26 20.73 -6.26
CA PHE A 244 6.02 21.96 -6.03
C PHE A 244 7.35 21.97 -6.82
N THR A 245 8.07 20.84 -6.85
CA THR A 245 9.31 20.75 -7.63
C THR A 245 9.06 20.88 -9.14
N ALA A 246 8.00 20.24 -9.67
CA ALA A 246 7.65 20.29 -11.08
C ALA A 246 7.23 21.70 -11.53
N GLU A 247 6.36 22.37 -10.75
CA GLU A 247 5.90 23.74 -11.03
C GLU A 247 7.04 24.77 -11.04
N ASN A 248 8.11 24.50 -10.28
CA ASN A 248 9.25 25.40 -10.14
C ASN A 248 10.50 24.95 -10.91
N ALA A 249 10.45 23.82 -11.64
CA ALA A 249 11.61 23.21 -12.29
C ALA A 249 12.27 24.17 -13.29
N HIS A 250 11.50 24.75 -14.21
CA HIS A 250 12.03 25.70 -15.21
C HIS A 250 12.71 26.91 -14.55
N ARG A 251 12.10 27.44 -13.49
CA ARG A 251 12.62 28.60 -12.76
C ARG A 251 13.90 28.26 -12.01
N LEU A 252 13.99 27.05 -11.45
CA LEU A 252 15.20 26.54 -10.80
C LEU A 252 16.34 26.34 -11.81
N THR A 253 16.09 25.69 -12.94
CA THR A 253 17.09 25.49 -14.00
C THR A 253 17.61 26.83 -14.52
N SER A 254 16.70 27.77 -14.79
CA SER A 254 17.08 29.14 -15.19
C SER A 254 17.95 29.82 -14.12
N ALA A 255 17.58 29.67 -12.85
CA ALA A 255 18.33 30.23 -11.73
C ALA A 255 19.74 29.60 -11.60
N GLN A 256 19.86 28.29 -11.81
CA GLN A 256 21.14 27.58 -11.79
C GLN A 256 22.04 28.00 -12.94
N LEU A 257 21.53 28.09 -14.17
CA LEU A 257 22.30 28.52 -15.35
C LEU A 257 22.84 29.93 -15.19
N ILE A 258 21.99 30.88 -14.78
CA ILE A 258 22.39 32.26 -14.55
C ILE A 258 23.42 32.32 -13.41
N SER A 259 23.24 31.52 -12.36
CA SER A 259 24.22 31.47 -11.25
C SER A 259 25.57 30.92 -11.68
N GLY A 260 25.56 29.79 -12.38
CA GLY A 260 26.78 29.19 -12.92
C GLY A 260 27.52 30.14 -13.86
N TYR A 261 26.79 30.91 -14.69
CA TYR A 261 27.39 31.94 -15.55
C TYR A 261 28.14 33.01 -14.74
N PHE A 262 27.55 33.57 -13.68
CA PHE A 262 28.22 34.60 -12.87
C PHE A 262 29.31 34.03 -11.96
N GLU A 263 29.17 32.78 -11.49
CA GLU A 263 30.18 32.07 -10.70
C GLU A 263 31.41 31.67 -11.56
N HIS A 264 31.23 31.31 -12.84
CA HIS A 264 32.35 31.03 -13.74
C HIS A 264 33.02 32.29 -14.30
N ASN A 265 32.26 33.38 -14.50
CA ASN A 265 32.78 34.61 -15.11
C ASN A 265 33.28 35.64 -14.06
N HIS A 266 33.79 35.20 -12.91
CA HIS A 266 34.34 36.05 -11.85
C HIS A 266 35.56 36.92 -12.28
N SER A 267 36.05 36.80 -13.52
CA SER A 267 37.22 37.52 -14.04
C SER A 267 36.91 38.87 -14.72
N VAL A 268 35.71 39.46 -14.54
CA VAL A 268 35.40 40.76 -15.13
C VAL A 268 36.07 41.87 -14.31
N GLU A 269 37.14 42.46 -14.85
CA GLU A 269 37.92 43.57 -14.26
C GLU A 269 37.10 44.86 -14.01
N ASN A 270 35.82 44.91 -14.40
CA ASN A 270 35.00 46.12 -14.38
C ASN A 270 33.66 45.93 -13.66
N THR A 271 33.62 46.33 -12.38
CA THR A 271 32.52 46.19 -11.43
C THR A 271 31.19 46.78 -11.92
N ASP A 272 31.23 47.87 -12.70
CA ASP A 272 30.04 48.53 -13.24
C ASP A 272 29.32 47.67 -14.30
N THR A 273 30.09 46.97 -15.14
CA THR A 273 29.52 46.10 -16.18
C THR A 273 28.87 44.87 -15.56
N LEU A 274 29.48 44.30 -14.52
CA LEU A 274 28.94 43.17 -13.77
C LEU A 274 27.65 43.55 -13.04
N THR A 275 27.59 44.73 -12.43
CA THR A 275 26.38 45.25 -11.76
C THR A 275 25.22 45.45 -12.76
N ARG A 276 25.49 45.98 -13.96
CA ARG A 276 24.47 46.12 -15.02
C ARG A 276 23.97 44.76 -15.53
N GLN A 277 24.88 43.80 -15.74
CA GLN A 277 24.51 42.45 -16.16
C GLN A 277 23.65 41.74 -15.11
N GLN A 278 23.99 41.88 -13.82
CA GLN A 278 23.20 41.34 -12.71
C GLN A 278 21.80 41.97 -12.63
N ALA A 279 21.67 43.27 -12.90
CA ALA A 279 20.38 43.96 -12.92
C ALA A 279 19.47 43.45 -14.07
N LEU A 280 20.02 43.19 -15.25
CA LEU A 280 19.27 42.69 -16.41
C LEU A 280 18.60 41.33 -16.17
N VAL A 281 19.23 40.48 -15.37
CA VAL A 281 18.71 39.14 -15.04
C VAL A 281 17.96 39.09 -13.70
N ASN A 282 17.70 40.24 -13.07
CA ASN A 282 17.11 40.34 -11.73
C ASN A 282 17.81 39.43 -10.70
N TRP A 283 19.15 39.48 -10.67
CA TRP A 283 20.01 38.59 -9.88
C TRP A 283 19.59 38.47 -8.40
N ALA A 284 19.20 39.58 -7.76
CA ALA A 284 18.75 39.58 -6.36
C ALA A 284 17.48 38.74 -6.14
N GLN A 285 16.47 38.87 -7.03
CA GLN A 285 15.23 38.08 -6.94
C GLN A 285 15.48 36.60 -7.22
N LEU A 286 16.46 36.29 -8.07
CA LEU A 286 16.87 34.94 -8.40
C LEU A 286 17.57 34.25 -7.21
N GLN A 287 18.45 34.96 -6.50
CA GLN A 287 19.05 34.47 -5.26
C GLN A 287 18.03 34.31 -4.13
N GLN A 288 17.08 35.23 -4.01
CA GLN A 288 15.96 35.11 -3.07
C GLN A 288 15.06 33.90 -3.41
N PHE A 289 14.81 33.64 -4.69
CA PHE A 289 14.09 32.45 -5.12
C PHE A 289 14.86 31.17 -4.78
N ARG A 290 16.16 31.08 -5.04
CA ARG A 290 16.96 29.87 -4.73
C ARG A 290 16.94 29.54 -3.24
N SER A 291 17.18 30.54 -2.39
CA SER A 291 17.15 30.38 -0.94
C SER A 291 15.75 30.04 -0.42
N GLY A 292 14.70 30.72 -0.92
CA GLY A 292 13.32 30.42 -0.58
C GLY A 292 12.84 29.05 -1.07
N TYR A 293 13.28 28.62 -2.26
CA TYR A 293 12.96 27.30 -2.84
C TYR A 293 13.55 26.18 -2.00
N ALA A 294 14.83 26.26 -1.63
CA ALA A 294 15.49 25.25 -0.79
C ALA A 294 14.82 25.15 0.59
N ALA A 295 14.51 26.29 1.23
CA ALA A 295 13.79 26.31 2.50
C ALA A 295 12.38 25.71 2.39
N ARG A 296 11.67 25.98 1.28
CA ARG A 296 10.34 25.42 1.04
C ARG A 296 10.39 23.92 0.77
N LEU A 297 11.41 23.45 0.05
CA LEU A 297 11.63 22.03 -0.19
C LEU A 297 11.88 21.27 1.13
N ALA A 298 12.76 21.80 1.98
CA ALA A 298 13.03 21.25 3.30
C ALA A 298 11.78 21.23 4.21
N ALA A 299 10.89 22.22 4.07
CA ALA A 299 9.63 22.25 4.83
C ALA A 299 8.67 21.11 4.45
N PHE A 300 8.79 20.51 3.26
CA PHE A 300 8.01 19.32 2.87
C PHE A 300 8.55 18.02 3.46
N ASP A 301 9.82 17.98 3.88
CA ASP A 301 10.44 16.74 4.36
C ASP A 301 9.93 16.37 5.77
N ALA A 302 9.73 17.34 6.66
CA ALA A 302 9.30 17.08 8.05
C ALA A 302 7.91 16.42 8.21
N PRO A 303 6.88 16.74 7.40
CA PRO A 303 5.63 15.97 7.38
C PRO A 303 5.81 14.54 6.87
N ILE A 304 6.63 14.33 5.83
CA ILE A 304 6.93 13.01 5.28
C ILE A 304 7.63 12.14 6.33
N GLU A 305 8.65 12.70 7.01
CA GLU A 305 9.40 12.02 8.07
C GLU A 305 8.49 11.55 9.21
N ARG A 306 7.64 12.43 9.74
CA ARG A 306 6.73 12.08 10.84
C ARG A 306 5.72 10.99 10.43
N ALA A 307 5.16 11.08 9.23
CA ALA A 307 4.20 10.09 8.76
C ALA A 307 4.84 8.71 8.50
N VAL A 308 6.08 8.66 8.00
CA VAL A 308 6.81 7.39 7.88
C VAL A 308 7.21 6.83 9.25
N GLU A 309 7.53 7.67 10.23
CA GLU A 309 7.77 7.21 11.61
C GLU A 309 6.54 6.53 12.23
N ASP A 310 5.34 7.00 11.90
CA ASP A 310 4.08 6.37 12.34
C ASP A 310 3.89 4.97 11.73
N ILE A 311 4.23 4.80 10.44
CA ILE A 311 4.24 3.49 9.78
C ILE A 311 5.28 2.57 10.44
N ASN A 312 6.50 3.08 10.67
CA ASN A 312 7.56 2.34 11.36
C ASN A 312 7.11 1.89 12.76
N ALA A 313 6.36 2.71 13.48
CA ALA A 313 5.86 2.36 14.81
C ALA A 313 4.88 1.18 14.74
N TRP A 314 3.95 1.17 13.78
CA TRP A 314 3.04 0.04 13.56
C TRP A 314 3.76 -1.26 13.20
N LEU A 315 4.75 -1.18 12.33
CA LEU A 315 5.51 -2.34 11.87
C LEU A 315 6.42 -2.93 12.96
N ASN A 316 6.92 -2.10 13.89
CA ASN A 316 7.82 -2.55 14.98
C ASN A 316 7.09 -2.90 16.28
N HIS A 317 5.96 -2.25 16.59
CA HIS A 317 5.31 -2.33 17.89
C HIS A 317 4.13 -3.31 17.91
N SER A 318 3.40 -3.51 16.80
CA SER A 318 2.03 -4.02 16.90
C SER A 318 1.92 -5.54 16.73
N SER A 319 1.35 -6.19 17.76
CA SER A 319 0.80 -7.54 17.66
C SER A 319 -0.43 -7.57 16.74
N TYR A 320 -1.23 -6.51 16.69
CA TYR A 320 -2.47 -6.46 15.90
C TYR A 320 -2.24 -6.53 14.40
N LEU A 321 -1.29 -5.75 13.84
CA LEU A 321 -0.98 -5.84 12.41
C LEU A 321 -0.40 -7.21 12.07
N ALA A 322 0.50 -7.74 12.91
CA ALA A 322 1.07 -9.07 12.72
C ALA A 322 -0.01 -10.17 12.79
N LEU A 323 -0.96 -10.08 13.73
CA LEU A 323 -2.09 -11.00 13.84
C LEU A 323 -3.03 -10.88 12.64
N ALA A 324 -3.33 -9.66 12.19
CA ALA A 324 -4.15 -9.44 10.99
C ALA A 324 -3.47 -10.03 9.74
N ILE A 325 -2.16 -9.83 9.59
CA ILE A 325 -1.35 -10.48 8.55
C ILE A 325 -1.41 -12.01 8.67
N ASN A 326 -1.42 -12.58 9.87
CA ASN A 326 -1.52 -14.03 10.07
C ASN A 326 -2.89 -14.62 9.68
N THR A 327 -3.89 -13.79 9.35
CA THR A 327 -5.17 -14.27 8.82
C THR A 327 -5.08 -14.66 7.33
N TYR A 328 -4.08 -14.15 6.61
CA TYR A 328 -3.87 -14.49 5.20
C TYR A 328 -3.34 -15.91 5.08
N ASP A 329 -4.14 -16.79 4.48
CA ASP A 329 -3.72 -18.16 4.18
C ASP A 329 -2.95 -18.20 2.87
N LEU A 330 -1.63 -18.13 2.97
CA LEU A 330 -0.74 -18.19 1.81
C LEU A 330 -0.79 -19.54 1.07
N GLY A 331 -1.41 -20.58 1.64
CA GLY A 331 -1.72 -21.81 0.91
C GLY A 331 -2.79 -21.64 -0.16
N VAL A 332 -3.59 -20.57 -0.08
CA VAL A 332 -4.64 -20.23 -1.04
C VAL A 332 -4.15 -19.13 -1.99
N PRO A 333 -4.12 -19.36 -3.32
CA PRO A 333 -3.60 -18.38 -4.28
C PRO A 333 -4.26 -17.00 -4.23
N ALA A 334 -5.59 -16.94 -4.04
CA ALA A 334 -6.33 -15.67 -3.94
C ALA A 334 -5.87 -14.86 -2.72
N ASN A 335 -5.79 -15.49 -1.54
CA ASN A 335 -5.30 -14.84 -0.33
C ASN A 335 -3.82 -14.45 -0.46
N GLY A 336 -3.00 -15.25 -1.15
CA GLY A 336 -1.61 -14.90 -1.45
C GLY A 336 -1.49 -13.61 -2.29
N LYS A 337 -2.43 -13.38 -3.20
CA LYS A 337 -2.50 -12.13 -3.98
C LYS A 337 -2.94 -10.95 -3.12
N ASP A 338 -4.01 -11.10 -2.34
CA ASP A 338 -4.49 -10.05 -1.44
C ASP A 338 -3.41 -9.68 -0.39
N PHE A 339 -2.64 -10.68 0.06
CA PHE A 339 -1.51 -10.49 0.97
C PHE A 339 -0.42 -9.62 0.35
N GLU A 340 -0.07 -9.85 -0.91
CA GLU A 340 0.92 -9.03 -1.62
C GLU A 340 0.51 -7.55 -1.69
N GLU A 341 -0.74 -7.30 -2.10
CA GLU A 341 -1.29 -5.94 -2.18
C GLU A 341 -1.30 -5.27 -0.80
N THR A 342 -1.73 -6.02 0.22
CA THR A 342 -1.77 -5.56 1.62
C THR A 342 -0.38 -5.19 2.14
N VAL A 343 0.62 -6.06 1.94
CA VAL A 343 1.99 -5.79 2.37
C VAL A 343 2.53 -4.55 1.69
N PHE A 344 2.29 -4.39 0.38
CA PHE A 344 2.68 -3.18 -0.34
C PHE A 344 2.03 -1.92 0.25
N HIS A 345 0.74 -1.96 0.57
CA HIS A 345 0.06 -0.84 1.23
C HIS A 345 0.62 -0.54 2.62
N CYS A 346 1.14 -1.54 3.34
CA CYS A 346 1.75 -1.34 4.66
C CYS A 346 3.16 -0.76 4.61
N ILE A 347 3.97 -1.10 3.58
CA ILE A 347 5.41 -0.78 3.56
C ILE A 347 5.84 0.17 2.43
N GLY A 348 4.98 0.46 1.45
CA GLY A 348 5.35 1.17 0.23
C GLY A 348 5.95 2.56 0.49
N ALA A 349 5.43 3.29 1.47
CA ALA A 349 5.90 4.61 1.85
C ALA A 349 7.28 4.66 2.53
N LEU A 350 7.81 3.52 2.99
CA LEU A 350 9.07 3.49 3.75
C LEU A 350 10.26 4.06 2.96
N VAL A 351 10.23 4.00 1.63
CA VAL A 351 11.31 4.46 0.75
C VAL A 351 11.60 5.96 0.82
N HIS A 352 10.64 6.74 1.32
CA HIS A 352 10.68 8.20 1.26
C HIS A 352 11.55 8.85 2.35
N THR A 353 11.97 8.11 3.37
CA THR A 353 12.82 8.62 4.47
C THR A 353 13.97 7.68 4.76
N GLU A 354 15.00 8.18 5.43
CA GLU A 354 16.15 7.35 5.80
C GLU A 354 15.78 6.27 6.82
N SER A 355 14.97 6.61 7.84
CA SER A 355 14.51 5.65 8.84
C SER A 355 13.63 4.56 8.26
N GLY A 356 12.75 4.91 7.31
CA GLY A 356 11.94 3.93 6.59
C GLY A 356 12.77 3.02 5.70
N ARG A 357 13.74 3.56 4.95
CA ARG A 357 14.68 2.76 4.14
C ARG A 357 15.47 1.77 5.00
N GLN A 358 15.92 2.17 6.19
CA GLN A 358 16.61 1.27 7.12
C GLN A 358 15.70 0.11 7.57
N LEU A 359 14.42 0.37 7.87
CA LEU A 359 13.47 -0.69 8.21
C LEU A 359 13.21 -1.62 7.01
N LEU A 360 13.04 -1.05 5.81
CA LEU A 360 12.89 -1.83 4.59
C LEU A 360 14.13 -2.69 4.31
N GLU A 361 15.35 -2.16 4.51
CA GLU A 361 16.59 -2.93 4.39
C GLU A 361 16.61 -4.10 5.38
N GLN A 362 16.22 -3.87 6.64
CA GLN A 362 16.11 -4.94 7.64
C GLN A 362 15.13 -6.02 7.19
N MET A 363 13.96 -5.65 6.67
CA MET A 363 12.99 -6.62 6.14
C MET A 363 13.56 -7.42 4.96
N VAL A 364 14.30 -6.78 4.07
CA VAL A 364 14.91 -7.43 2.90
C VAL A 364 16.08 -8.35 3.29
N ASP A 365 16.82 -8.00 4.33
CA ASP A 365 17.91 -8.80 4.86
C ASP A 365 17.46 -10.02 5.68
N MET A 366 16.23 -9.98 6.22
CA MET A 366 15.66 -11.11 6.96
C MET A 366 15.59 -12.38 6.10
N PRO A 367 15.63 -13.56 6.73
CA PRO A 367 15.30 -14.82 6.07
C PRO A 367 13.95 -14.72 5.33
N PRO A 368 13.84 -15.19 4.08
CA PRO A 368 12.62 -15.11 3.29
C PRO A 368 11.35 -15.62 3.98
N ASP A 369 11.46 -16.64 4.82
CA ASP A 369 10.36 -17.22 5.60
C ASP A 369 9.87 -16.33 6.76
N ARG A 370 10.63 -15.28 7.11
CA ARG A 370 10.31 -14.31 8.18
C ARG A 370 10.14 -12.89 7.67
N SER A 371 10.43 -12.66 6.40
CA SER A 371 10.38 -11.35 5.77
C SER A 371 9.03 -11.16 5.10
N LEU A 372 8.23 -10.19 5.58
CA LEU A 372 6.97 -9.82 4.93
C LEU A 372 7.19 -9.46 3.45
N TYR A 373 8.31 -8.80 3.14
CA TYR A 373 8.68 -8.44 1.78
C TYR A 373 8.85 -9.67 0.87
N TRP A 374 9.64 -10.66 1.30
CA TRP A 374 9.88 -11.87 0.51
C TRP A 374 8.67 -12.79 0.48
N GLN A 375 7.91 -12.90 1.57
CA GLN A 375 6.65 -13.63 1.61
C GLN A 375 5.63 -13.03 0.64
N ALA A 376 5.54 -11.70 0.55
CA ALA A 376 4.64 -11.01 -0.38
C ALA A 376 5.01 -11.28 -1.84
N LEU A 377 6.31 -11.21 -2.18
CA LEU A 377 6.78 -11.55 -3.53
C LEU A 377 6.58 -13.02 -3.87
N ALA A 378 6.68 -13.91 -2.89
CA ALA A 378 6.45 -15.33 -3.05
C ALA A 378 4.97 -15.70 -3.13
N GLN A 379 4.06 -14.91 -2.54
CA GLN A 379 2.61 -15.20 -2.46
C GLN A 379 2.30 -16.63 -1.99
N GLY A 380 3.05 -17.13 -1.00
CA GLY A 380 2.88 -18.50 -0.51
C GLY A 380 3.38 -19.61 -1.42
N ASN A 381 3.96 -19.26 -2.56
CA ASN A 381 4.42 -20.22 -3.51
C ASN A 381 5.65 -20.98 -2.99
N ALA A 382 5.50 -22.29 -2.81
CA ALA A 382 6.54 -23.15 -2.27
C ALA A 382 7.83 -23.13 -3.11
N ASN A 383 7.76 -23.13 -4.46
CA ASN A 383 8.98 -23.13 -5.26
C ASN A 383 9.69 -21.77 -5.23
N ILE A 384 8.96 -20.66 -5.21
CA ILE A 384 9.57 -19.33 -5.05
C ILE A 384 10.24 -19.26 -3.68
N THR A 385 9.52 -19.65 -2.63
CA THR A 385 10.02 -19.65 -1.23
C THR A 385 11.29 -20.49 -1.10
N ASP A 386 11.28 -21.71 -1.63
CA ASP A 386 12.45 -22.61 -1.65
C ASP A 386 13.65 -21.98 -2.35
N ARG A 387 13.43 -21.34 -3.51
CA ARG A 387 14.49 -20.67 -4.28
C ARG A 387 15.03 -19.44 -3.57
N LEU A 388 14.17 -18.65 -2.92
CA LEU A 388 14.60 -17.49 -2.13
C LEU A 388 15.48 -17.90 -0.95
N MET A 389 15.20 -19.07 -0.34
CA MET A 389 16.01 -19.63 0.76
C MET A 389 17.36 -20.18 0.27
N LYS A 390 17.40 -20.78 -0.93
CA LYS A 390 18.60 -21.41 -1.53
C LYS A 390 19.39 -20.41 -2.39
N THR A 391 20.04 -19.43 -1.76
CA THR A 391 20.83 -18.37 -2.43
C THR A 391 22.05 -18.85 -3.24
N SER A 392 22.41 -20.14 -3.15
CA SER A 392 23.64 -20.73 -3.73
C SER A 392 23.43 -21.68 -4.91
N SER A 393 22.21 -22.13 -5.21
CA SER A 393 21.98 -23.10 -6.28
C SER A 393 21.50 -22.43 -7.57
N LEU A 394 22.42 -22.19 -8.49
CA LEU A 394 22.13 -21.97 -9.91
C LEU A 394 21.60 -23.30 -10.49
N ILE A 395 20.29 -23.48 -10.53
CA ILE A 395 19.71 -24.63 -11.23
C ILE A 395 19.57 -24.24 -12.70
N LYS A 396 20.57 -24.65 -13.50
CA LYS A 396 20.37 -24.88 -14.93
C LYS A 396 19.32 -25.99 -15.05
N SER A 397 18.36 -25.82 -15.97
CA SER A 397 17.26 -26.72 -16.31
C SER A 397 16.17 -26.91 -15.24
N THR A 398 15.03 -26.24 -15.45
CA THR A 398 13.69 -26.76 -15.11
C THR A 398 12.66 -25.84 -15.79
N PHE A 399 12.47 -26.02 -17.09
CA PHE A 399 11.50 -25.27 -17.90
C PHE A 399 10.37 -26.15 -18.46
N ASP A 400 10.08 -27.30 -17.83
CA ASP A 400 9.05 -28.23 -18.34
C ASP A 400 7.70 -28.19 -17.57
N VAL A 401 7.50 -27.25 -16.64
CA VAL A 401 6.20 -27.13 -15.92
C VAL A 401 5.86 -25.67 -15.58
N LEU A 402 5.90 -24.73 -16.54
CA LEU A 402 5.69 -23.31 -16.27
C LEU A 402 4.34 -22.71 -16.68
N ASP A 403 3.62 -23.23 -17.68
CA ASP A 403 2.48 -22.46 -18.22
C ASP A 403 1.29 -22.35 -17.23
N LYS A 404 0.84 -23.47 -16.66
CA LYS A 404 -0.24 -23.43 -15.64
C LYS A 404 0.19 -22.68 -14.37
N TYR A 405 1.47 -22.74 -14.04
CA TYR A 405 2.03 -22.17 -12.82
C TYR A 405 2.28 -20.65 -12.93
N LEU A 406 2.59 -20.16 -14.14
CA LEU A 406 2.71 -18.74 -14.46
C LEU A 406 1.35 -18.05 -14.47
N GLU A 407 0.28 -18.74 -14.89
CA GLU A 407 -1.08 -18.18 -14.91
C GLU A 407 -1.64 -17.94 -13.49
N GLU A 408 -1.44 -18.88 -12.57
CA GLU A 408 -1.96 -18.78 -11.19
C GLU A 408 -1.18 -17.77 -10.32
N HIS A 409 0.07 -17.46 -10.66
CA HIS A 409 0.95 -16.59 -9.85
C HIS A 409 1.62 -15.46 -10.66
N ALA A 410 0.96 -15.04 -11.74
CA ALA A 410 1.44 -13.95 -12.58
C ALA A 410 1.77 -12.70 -11.77
N ALA A 411 2.76 -11.95 -12.22
CA ALA A 411 3.11 -10.68 -11.62
C ALA A 411 1.94 -9.70 -11.64
N THR A 412 1.76 -9.00 -10.53
CA THR A 412 0.73 -7.98 -10.34
C THR A 412 1.34 -6.57 -10.40
N SER A 413 0.50 -5.55 -10.33
CA SER A 413 0.95 -4.17 -10.07
C SER A 413 1.71 -4.07 -8.73
N ALA A 414 1.26 -4.77 -7.69
CA ALA A 414 1.92 -4.81 -6.40
C ALA A 414 3.30 -5.49 -6.49
N THR A 415 3.46 -6.57 -7.28
CA THR A 415 4.78 -7.18 -7.53
C THR A 415 5.77 -6.17 -8.10
N ASN A 416 5.34 -5.43 -9.13
CA ASN A 416 6.16 -4.40 -9.75
C ASN A 416 6.53 -3.29 -8.75
N ALA A 417 5.56 -2.85 -7.96
CA ALA A 417 5.78 -1.79 -6.97
C ALA A 417 6.73 -2.24 -5.86
N LEU A 418 6.57 -3.46 -5.34
CA LEU A 418 7.46 -4.08 -4.34
C LEU A 418 8.89 -4.23 -4.87
N ILE A 419 9.07 -4.67 -6.12
CA ILE A 419 10.39 -4.72 -6.76
C ILE A 419 10.99 -3.30 -6.87
N GLY A 420 10.16 -2.32 -7.23
CA GLY A 420 10.55 -0.91 -7.30
C GLY A 420 11.10 -0.36 -5.99
N LEU A 421 10.63 -0.84 -4.83
CA LEU A 421 11.14 -0.40 -3.53
C LEU A 421 12.64 -0.66 -3.36
N LEU A 422 13.18 -1.71 -4.00
CA LEU A 422 14.61 -2.05 -3.92
C LEU A 422 15.51 -0.97 -4.53
N GLN A 423 15.00 -0.14 -5.44
CA GLN A 423 15.75 0.97 -6.03
C GLN A 423 16.15 2.01 -4.98
N SER A 424 15.42 2.06 -3.86
CA SER A 424 15.67 3.01 -2.78
C SER A 424 16.72 2.53 -1.77
N LEU A 425 17.07 1.24 -1.76
CA LEU A 425 17.96 0.68 -0.74
C LEU A 425 19.44 0.88 -1.10
N PRO A 426 20.27 1.45 -0.20
CA PRO A 426 21.69 1.58 -0.45
C PRO A 426 22.44 0.27 -0.16
N ALA A 427 23.10 -0.31 -1.17
CA ALA A 427 24.53 -0.71 -1.13
C ALA A 427 24.94 -1.69 -2.26
N ALA A 428 26.06 -1.37 -2.90
CA ALA A 428 26.69 -2.17 -3.95
C ALA A 428 27.20 -3.55 -3.49
N ASN A 429 27.33 -3.80 -2.17
CA ASN A 429 27.90 -5.03 -1.62
C ASN A 429 26.88 -6.17 -1.42
N LYS A 430 25.57 -5.88 -1.46
CA LYS A 430 24.50 -6.89 -1.39
C LYS A 430 23.75 -7.07 -2.72
N ALA A 431 24.05 -6.24 -3.72
CA ALA A 431 23.42 -6.26 -5.04
C ALA A 431 23.39 -7.67 -5.64
N ASP A 432 24.48 -8.44 -5.53
CA ASP A 432 24.54 -9.80 -6.07
C ASP A 432 23.53 -10.77 -5.45
N VAL A 433 23.29 -10.69 -4.13
CA VAL A 433 22.32 -11.57 -3.44
C VAL A 433 20.89 -11.12 -3.75
N LEU A 434 20.64 -9.82 -3.74
CA LEU A 434 19.33 -9.24 -4.05
C LEU A 434 18.93 -9.52 -5.50
N VAL A 435 19.85 -9.35 -6.44
CA VAL A 435 19.65 -9.64 -7.86
C VAL A 435 19.36 -11.13 -8.08
N ARG A 436 20.04 -12.04 -7.37
CA ARG A 436 19.74 -13.48 -7.45
C ARG A 436 18.34 -13.82 -6.94
N ARG A 437 17.94 -13.27 -5.80
CA ARG A 437 16.58 -13.45 -5.28
C ARG A 437 15.53 -12.87 -6.24
N LEU A 438 15.77 -11.66 -6.75
CA LEU A 438 14.90 -11.00 -7.71
C LEU A 438 14.77 -11.80 -9.01
N ARG A 439 15.88 -12.37 -9.51
CA ARG A 439 15.88 -13.24 -10.68
C ARG A 439 14.90 -14.41 -10.52
N HIS A 440 14.85 -15.05 -9.35
CA HIS A 440 13.90 -16.14 -9.10
C HIS A 440 12.44 -15.68 -9.16
N VAL A 441 12.15 -14.48 -8.67
CA VAL A 441 10.82 -13.87 -8.77
C VAL A 441 10.49 -13.55 -10.22
N LEU A 442 11.42 -12.98 -11.00
CA LEU A 442 11.19 -12.69 -12.42
C LEU A 442 10.94 -13.96 -13.24
N GLU A 443 11.69 -15.03 -12.98
CA GLU A 443 11.58 -16.28 -13.73
C GLU A 443 10.21 -16.93 -13.52
N LEU A 444 9.69 -16.85 -12.30
CA LEU A 444 8.47 -17.54 -11.90
C LEU A 444 7.20 -16.68 -11.97
N ARG A 445 7.32 -15.35 -12.09
CA ARG A 445 6.14 -14.44 -12.11
C ARG A 445 6.04 -13.57 -13.36
N PHE A 446 7.17 -13.30 -14.02
CA PHE A 446 7.22 -12.46 -15.22
C PHE A 446 7.61 -13.22 -16.49
N ASN A 447 7.91 -14.51 -16.37
CA ASN A 447 8.53 -15.31 -17.42
C ASN A 447 9.77 -14.60 -18.02
N ALA A 448 10.63 -14.11 -17.13
CA ALA A 448 11.79 -13.32 -17.50
C ALA A 448 12.98 -13.60 -16.58
N THR A 449 14.19 -13.32 -17.02
CA THR A 449 15.41 -13.56 -16.22
C THR A 449 16.30 -12.33 -16.18
N LEU A 450 17.22 -12.31 -15.22
CA LEU A 450 18.29 -11.31 -15.12
C LEU A 450 19.61 -11.94 -15.56
N ILE A 451 20.21 -11.34 -16.58
CA ILE A 451 21.54 -11.71 -17.09
C ILE A 451 22.55 -10.74 -16.48
N ALA A 452 23.66 -11.27 -15.97
CA ALA A 452 24.77 -10.49 -15.43
C ALA A 452 25.83 -10.31 -16.52
N HIS A 453 26.19 -9.07 -16.80
CA HIS A 453 27.28 -8.67 -17.68
C HIS A 453 28.42 -8.10 -16.83
N GLU A 454 29.67 -8.43 -17.15
CA GLU A 454 30.85 -7.78 -16.57
C GLU A 454 31.35 -6.72 -17.55
N LEU A 455 31.41 -5.46 -17.10
CA LEU A 455 31.93 -4.33 -17.86
C LEU A 455 33.19 -3.79 -17.19
N ASP A 456 34.09 -3.20 -17.97
CA ASP A 456 35.15 -2.39 -17.39
C ASP A 456 34.57 -1.07 -16.81
N ALA A 457 35.25 -0.46 -15.83
CA ALA A 457 34.76 0.76 -15.19
C ALA A 457 34.62 1.96 -16.15
N ALA A 458 35.42 2.03 -17.22
CA ALA A 458 35.37 3.12 -18.19
C ALA A 458 34.16 3.00 -19.13
N GLN A 459 33.83 1.79 -19.57
CA GLN A 459 32.61 1.43 -20.29
C GLN A 459 31.39 1.71 -19.43
N TYR A 460 31.39 1.27 -18.17
CA TYR A 460 30.30 1.54 -17.24
C TYR A 460 30.06 3.05 -17.05
N LEU A 461 31.11 3.83 -16.81
CA LEU A 461 31.00 5.29 -16.67
C LEU A 461 30.55 5.98 -17.97
N ARG A 462 30.97 5.47 -19.13
CA ARG A 462 30.48 5.95 -20.43
C ARG A 462 28.99 5.73 -20.56
N TYR A 463 28.51 4.52 -20.29
CA TYR A 463 27.09 4.18 -20.32
C TYR A 463 26.29 4.98 -19.29
N ALA A 464 26.75 5.05 -18.04
CA ALA A 464 26.09 5.82 -16.99
C ALA A 464 25.91 7.29 -17.38
N ARG A 465 26.92 7.92 -18.00
CA ARG A 465 26.83 9.30 -18.51
C ARG A 465 25.90 9.44 -19.71
N GLU A 466 25.86 8.45 -20.60
CA GLU A 466 24.91 8.40 -21.71
C GLU A 466 23.45 8.29 -21.20
N PHE A 467 23.24 7.61 -20.06
CA PHE A 467 21.93 7.47 -19.41
C PHE A 467 21.56 8.63 -18.47
N GLU A 468 22.51 9.30 -17.80
CA GLU A 468 22.27 10.41 -16.85
C GLU A 468 21.54 11.62 -17.49
N GLY A 469 21.63 11.77 -18.82
CA GLY A 469 20.99 12.88 -19.54
C GLY A 469 19.53 12.66 -19.96
N GLN A 470 18.98 11.43 -19.84
CA GLN A 470 17.70 11.10 -20.48
C GLN A 470 16.80 10.29 -19.54
N GLN A 471 16.01 10.99 -18.73
CA GLN A 471 15.13 10.41 -17.71
C GLN A 471 14.03 9.47 -18.23
N VAL A 472 13.80 9.33 -19.54
CA VAL A 472 12.91 8.29 -20.08
C VAL A 472 13.39 7.87 -21.48
N LEU A 473 14.35 6.96 -21.53
CA LEU A 473 14.70 6.27 -22.77
C LEU A 473 13.82 5.04 -22.92
N GLY A 474 12.70 5.19 -23.64
CA GLY A 474 11.95 4.04 -24.12
C GLY A 474 12.78 3.19 -25.10
N PRO A 475 12.48 1.89 -25.24
CA PRO A 475 13.24 0.96 -26.09
C PRO A 475 13.37 1.41 -27.56
N GLU A 476 12.45 2.25 -28.03
CA GLU A 476 12.45 2.87 -29.36
C GLU A 476 13.66 3.79 -29.63
N LEU A 477 14.15 4.51 -28.61
CA LEU A 477 15.28 5.44 -28.77
C LEU A 477 16.64 4.74 -28.70
N ILE A 478 16.74 3.66 -27.92
CA ILE A 478 17.95 2.80 -27.83
C ILE A 478 18.26 2.20 -29.22
N LYS A 479 17.22 1.72 -29.93
CA LYS A 479 17.33 1.23 -31.31
C LYS A 479 17.76 2.29 -32.31
N ARG A 480 17.29 3.53 -32.14
CA ARG A 480 17.53 4.62 -33.09
C ARG A 480 19.00 5.08 -33.10
N TRP A 481 19.74 4.77 -32.04
CA TRP A 481 21.15 5.18 -31.88
C TRP A 481 22.16 4.07 -32.19
N GLY A 482 21.71 2.84 -32.49
CA GLY A 482 22.59 1.74 -32.88
C GLY A 482 23.63 1.39 -31.81
N LEU A 483 23.27 1.55 -30.53
CA LEU A 483 24.15 1.18 -29.41
C LEU A 483 24.23 -0.35 -29.33
N ASP A 484 25.15 -0.94 -30.07
CA ASP A 484 25.66 -2.27 -29.75
C ASP A 484 26.43 -2.13 -28.42
N VAL A 485 25.83 -2.66 -27.34
CA VAL A 485 26.54 -2.80 -26.07
C VAL A 485 27.56 -3.92 -26.26
N ASP A 486 28.79 -3.53 -26.57
CA ASP A 486 29.90 -4.48 -26.65
C ASP A 486 30.18 -5.04 -25.25
N THR A 487 29.71 -6.27 -25.03
CA THR A 487 29.90 -7.04 -23.80
C THR A 487 31.21 -7.82 -23.81
N THR A 488 32.04 -7.68 -24.86
CA THR A 488 33.32 -8.38 -24.91
C THR A 488 34.33 -7.73 -23.95
N VAL A 489 34.68 -8.49 -22.91
CA VAL A 489 35.66 -8.08 -21.91
C VAL A 489 37.05 -8.18 -22.53
N HIS A 490 37.68 -7.04 -22.81
CA HIS A 490 39.09 -7.03 -23.19
C HIS A 490 39.98 -7.24 -21.95
N PRO A 491 40.94 -8.17 -21.98
CA PRO A 491 41.81 -8.44 -20.84
C PRO A 491 42.86 -7.32 -20.72
N THR A 492 42.49 -6.18 -20.13
CA THR A 492 43.46 -5.22 -19.61
C THR A 492 43.67 -5.46 -18.11
N THR A 493 44.94 -5.62 -17.75
CA THR A 493 45.43 -5.81 -16.39
C THR A 493 45.11 -4.61 -15.52
N GLY A 494 44.20 -4.78 -14.54
CA GLY A 494 44.09 -3.92 -13.36
C GLY A 494 42.81 -3.11 -13.17
N ASP A 495 41.86 -3.14 -14.11
CA ASP A 495 40.64 -2.32 -14.00
C ASP A 495 39.56 -2.92 -13.09
N VAL A 496 38.90 -2.05 -12.32
CA VAL A 496 37.73 -2.37 -11.50
C VAL A 496 36.62 -2.85 -12.43
N ARG A 497 36.17 -4.09 -12.25
CA ARG A 497 35.05 -4.67 -13.02
C ARG A 497 33.73 -4.30 -12.36
N MET A 498 32.82 -3.78 -13.16
CA MET A 498 31.47 -3.40 -12.75
C MET A 498 30.49 -4.46 -13.27
N LYS A 499 29.62 -4.97 -12.40
CA LYS A 499 28.54 -5.86 -12.81
C LYS A 499 27.33 -5.04 -13.23
N PHE A 500 26.84 -5.29 -14.43
CA PHE A 500 25.61 -4.74 -14.96
C PHE A 500 24.59 -5.87 -15.14
N TYR A 501 23.30 -5.61 -14.93
CA TYR A 501 22.27 -6.63 -15.02
C TYR A 501 21.18 -6.22 -16.02
N GLU A 502 20.86 -7.11 -16.96
CA GLU A 502 19.87 -6.90 -18.02
C GLU A 502 18.66 -7.81 -17.84
N TRP A 503 17.46 -7.26 -18.05
CA TRP A 503 16.20 -7.99 -18.02
C TRP A 503 15.86 -8.58 -19.40
N VAL A 504 15.63 -9.89 -19.48
CA VAL A 504 15.35 -10.60 -20.73
C VAL A 504 14.10 -11.47 -20.58
N LYS A 505 13.15 -11.33 -21.52
CA LYS A 505 11.95 -12.17 -21.57
C LYS A 505 12.30 -13.55 -22.14
N VAL A 506 11.76 -14.60 -21.53
CA VAL A 506 11.95 -15.99 -21.99
C VAL A 506 10.73 -16.39 -22.83
N ASP A 507 10.96 -16.85 -24.05
CA ASP A 507 9.92 -17.41 -24.93
C ASP A 507 10.22 -18.90 -25.19
N GLU A 508 9.24 -19.67 -25.67
CA GLU A 508 9.25 -21.15 -25.70
C GLU A 508 10.48 -21.80 -26.35
N THR A 509 11.24 -21.07 -27.19
CA THR A 509 12.41 -21.64 -27.89
C THR A 509 13.65 -20.74 -27.99
N ASP A 510 13.64 -19.47 -27.54
CA ASP A 510 14.77 -18.55 -27.67
C ASP A 510 14.84 -17.49 -26.56
N TYR A 511 16.07 -17.08 -26.18
CA TYR A 511 16.30 -15.83 -25.45
C TYR A 511 16.13 -14.66 -26.43
N ARG A 512 14.95 -14.04 -26.47
CA ARG A 512 14.78 -12.78 -27.19
C ARG A 512 15.09 -11.62 -26.24
N VAL A 513 16.18 -10.91 -26.51
CA VAL A 513 16.24 -9.46 -26.23
C VAL A 513 14.94 -8.88 -26.76
N LEU A 514 14.25 -8.01 -26.01
CA LEU A 514 12.95 -7.43 -26.36
C LEU A 514 12.94 -6.88 -27.79
N ASP A 515 12.66 -7.76 -28.73
CA ASP A 515 12.75 -7.52 -30.14
C ASP A 515 11.72 -8.41 -30.81
N THR A 516 10.49 -7.91 -30.83
CA THR A 516 9.55 -8.11 -31.93
C THR A 516 8.36 -7.19 -31.72
N ALA A 517 8.23 -6.22 -32.63
CA ALA A 517 7.04 -5.41 -32.76
C ALA A 517 5.84 -6.33 -33.08
N GLY A 518 5.02 -6.60 -32.08
CA GLY A 518 3.75 -7.30 -32.18
C GLY A 518 2.80 -6.73 -31.14
N ARG A 519 1.69 -6.15 -31.59
CA ARG A 519 0.75 -5.35 -30.80
C ARG A 519 0.19 -6.11 -29.58
N GLN A 520 0.67 -5.81 -28.38
CA GLN A 520 -0.13 -5.45 -27.20
C GLN A 520 0.81 -4.94 -26.11
N LYS A 521 0.56 -3.71 -25.67
CA LYS A 521 1.37 -2.94 -24.72
C LYS A 521 1.22 -3.48 -23.30
N THR A 522 2.34 -3.68 -22.60
CA THR A 522 2.50 -3.39 -21.16
C THR A 522 3.93 -2.95 -20.87
N ALA A 523 4.16 -1.66 -21.06
CA ALA A 523 5.14 -0.86 -20.34
C ALA A 523 4.52 0.53 -20.22
N LEU A 524 4.54 1.10 -19.02
CA LEU A 524 3.88 2.34 -18.57
C LEU A 524 3.77 3.43 -19.64
N PRO A 525 2.64 4.16 -19.67
CA PRO A 525 2.62 5.38 -18.88
C PRO A 525 1.34 5.51 -18.02
N SER A 526 1.48 6.06 -16.81
CA SER A 526 0.39 6.80 -16.17
C SER A 526 0.83 8.26 -16.00
N ASN A 527 0.48 9.10 -16.98
CA ASN A 527 0.08 10.46 -16.67
C ASN A 527 -1.45 10.42 -16.55
N ALA A 528 -1.92 10.28 -15.32
CA ALA A 528 -3.20 10.77 -14.82
C ALA A 528 -3.05 10.95 -13.32
#